data_AF-A0AAW6BBG9-F1
#
_entry.id   AF-A0AAW6BBG9-F1
#
_cell.length_a   1.000
_cell.length_b   1.000
_cell.length_c   1.000
_cell.angle_alpha   90.00
_cell.angle_beta   90.00
_cell.angle_gamma   90.00
#
_symmetry.space_group_name_H-M   'P 1'
#
loop_
_entity.id
_entity.type
_entity.pdbx_description
1 polymer ?
#
loop_
_entity_poly.entity_id
_entity_poly.type
_entity_poly.pdbx_seq_one_letter_code
_entity_poly.pdbx_strand_id
1 'polypeptide(L)' 'MLVGEDDLYKKFEGDSEFKRCGFCHKKYFRKEFLRVPEFETIAEDICPYCNGLNSMCGPNFKYINYKIEDIDVNNL' A
#
# COMPACT_ATOMS: atom_id res chain seq x y z
N MET A 1 -13.22 10.33 18.24
CA MET A 1 -11.83 10.42 17.80
C MET A 1 -11.58 9.18 16.96
N LEU A 2 -11.61 9.32 15.63
CA LEU A 2 -11.34 8.19 14.73
C LEU A 2 -9.84 7.95 14.82
N VAL A 3 -9.45 6.99 15.66
CA VAL A 3 -8.08 6.48 15.68
C VAL A 3 -7.88 5.86 14.31
N GLY A 4 -7.08 6.50 13.45
CA GLY A 4 -6.80 6.01 12.12
C GLY A 4 -6.19 4.62 12.23
N GLU A 5 -6.60 3.70 11.37
CA GLU A 5 -6.09 2.31 11.35
C GLU A 5 -4.56 2.21 11.18
N ASP A 6 -3.88 3.34 10.95
CA ASP A 6 -2.45 3.46 10.75
C ASP A 6 -1.60 3.42 12.04
N ASP A 7 -2.20 3.53 13.23
CA ASP A 7 -1.44 3.54 14.50
C ASP A 7 -0.89 2.16 14.92
N LEU A 8 -1.23 1.07 14.22
CA LEU A 8 -0.82 -0.30 14.57
C LEU A 8 0.38 -0.84 13.79
N TYR A 9 0.97 -0.08 12.85
CA TYR A 9 2.12 -0.55 12.07
C TYR A 9 3.42 -0.19 12.81
N LYS A 10 4.15 -1.20 13.31
CA LYS A 10 5.57 -0.99 13.67
C LYS A 10 6.30 -0.63 12.38
N LYS A 11 6.98 0.53 12.34
CA LYS A 11 7.79 0.97 11.18
C LYS A 11 8.77 -0.14 10.76
N PHE A 12 8.36 -0.93 9.79
CA PHE A 12 9.22 -1.72 8.93
C PHE A 12 9.20 -0.98 7.59
N GLU A 13 10.36 -0.46 7.17
CA GLU A 13 10.52 0.06 5.80
C GLU A 13 10.68 -1.15 4.88
N GLY A 14 9.55 -1.69 4.41
CA GLY A 14 9.55 -2.69 3.35
C GLY A 14 9.93 -2.07 2.00
N ASP A 15 9.99 -2.89 0.96
CA ASP A 15 10.32 -2.41 -0.37
C ASP A 15 9.25 -1.42 -0.88
N SER A 16 9.73 -0.34 -1.49
CA SER A 16 8.90 0.62 -2.21
C SER A 16 9.11 0.42 -3.70
N GLU A 17 8.03 0.32 -4.48
CA GLU A 17 8.15 0.08 -5.92
C GLU A 17 7.07 0.80 -6.74
N PHE A 18 7.37 1.00 -8.02
CA PHE A 18 6.37 1.46 -8.99
C PHE A 18 5.65 0.26 -9.62
N LYS A 19 4.33 0.21 -9.45
CA LYS A 19 3.45 -0.79 -10.07
C LYS A 19 2.72 -0.21 -11.28
N ARG A 20 2.32 -1.07 -12.21
CA ARG A 20 1.38 -0.74 -13.27
C ARG A 20 0.10 -1.55 -13.05
N CYS A 21 -1.04 -0.86 -13.02
CA CYS A 21 -2.33 -1.51 -12.87
C CYS A 21 -2.68 -2.36 -14.11
N GLY A 22 -3.15 -3.59 -13.89
CA GLY A 22 -3.62 -4.48 -14.96
C GLY A 22 -4.93 -4.02 -15.61
N PHE A 23 -5.72 -3.18 -14.92
CA PHE A 23 -7.03 -2.72 -15.37
C PHE A 23 -6.99 -1.36 -16.08
N CYS A 24 -6.45 -0.33 -15.43
CA CYS A 24 -6.41 1.02 -16.01
C CYS A 24 -5.05 1.39 -16.64
N HIS A 25 -4.06 0.50 -16.55
CA HIS A 25 -2.71 0.66 -17.10
C HIS A 25 -1.90 1.87 -16.60
N LYS A 26 -2.43 2.66 -15.67
CA LYS A 26 -1.69 3.73 -14.99
C LYS A 26 -0.64 3.15 -14.05
N LYS A 27 0.47 3.87 -13.93
CA LYS A 27 1.52 3.57 -12.95
C LYS A 27 1.19 4.24 -11.62
N TYR A 28 1.45 3.56 -10.51
CA TYR A 28 1.27 4.06 -9.15
C TYR A 28 2.45 3.61 -8.28
N PHE A 29 2.67 4.28 -7.15
CA PHE A 29 3.71 3.94 -6.19
C PHE A 29 3.11 3.13 -5.05
N ARG A 30 3.79 2.06 -4.66
CA ARG A 30 3.36 1.15 -3.59
C ARG A 30 4.41 1.11 -2.50
N LYS A 31 3.97 1.33 -1.26
CA LYS A 31 4.76 1.07 -0.04
C LYS A 31 4.24 -0.17 0.66
N GLU A 32 5.15 -1.08 1.00
CA GLU A 32 4.87 -2.25 1.83
C GLU A 32 5.19 -1.96 3.30
N PHE A 33 4.26 -2.30 4.19
CA PHE A 33 4.44 -2.21 5.63
C PHE A 33 4.20 -3.57 6.28
N LEU A 34 5.09 -3.98 7.18
CA LEU A 34 4.89 -5.18 8.00
C LEU A 34 3.90 -4.88 9.12
N ARG A 35 2.92 -5.76 9.28
CA ARG A 35 1.98 -5.75 10.40
C ARG A 35 2.54 -6.55 11.57
N VAL A 36 2.18 -6.16 12.79
CA VAL A 36 2.46 -6.96 13.98
C VAL A 36 1.72 -8.31 13.88
N PRO A 37 2.34 -9.46 14.24
CA PRO A 37 1.82 -10.81 13.99
C PRO A 37 0.41 -11.15 14.51
N GLU A 38 -0.16 -10.29 15.36
CA GLU A 38 -1.44 -10.52 16.04
C GLU A 38 -2.66 -10.36 15.13
N PHE A 39 -2.46 -10.05 13.84
CA PHE A 39 -3.56 -9.85 12.90
C PHE A 39 -3.30 -10.47 11.53
N GLU A 40 -4.07 -11.50 11.21
CA GLU A 40 -4.08 -12.17 9.91
C GLU A 40 -4.94 -11.39 8.89
N THR A 41 -4.40 -10.28 8.35
CA THR A 41 -5.02 -9.64 7.17
C THR A 41 -4.23 -9.92 5.91
N ILE A 42 -4.97 -10.23 4.86
CA ILE A 42 -4.46 -10.30 3.49
C ILE A 42 -4.18 -8.88 3.00
N ALA A 43 -2.99 -8.67 2.42
CA ALA A 43 -2.61 -7.39 1.85
C ALA A 43 -3.21 -7.26 0.45
N GLU A 44 -4.14 -6.33 0.26
CA GLU A 44 -4.74 -6.05 -1.04
C GLU A 44 -3.98 -4.94 -1.78
N ASP A 45 -3.54 -5.21 -3.00
CA ASP A 45 -2.92 -4.21 -3.88
C ASP A 45 -3.99 -3.51 -4.73
N ILE A 46 -4.65 -2.52 -4.12
CA ILE A 46 -5.72 -1.74 -4.75
C ILE A 46 -5.15 -0.55 -5.52
N CYS A 47 -5.41 -0.49 -6.83
CA CYS A 47 -4.97 0.63 -7.65
C CYS A 47 -5.61 1.96 -7.17
N PRO A 48 -4.84 3.02 -6.90
CA PRO A 48 -5.38 4.28 -6.38
C PRO A 48 -6.09 5.13 -7.47
N TYR A 49 -6.02 4.70 -8.74
CA TYR A 49 -6.68 5.38 -9.85
C TYR A 49 -8.06 4.82 -10.18
N CYS A 50 -8.20 3.49 -10.14
CA CYS A 50 -9.43 2.81 -10.58
C CYS A 50 -10.00 1.84 -9.56
N ASN A 51 -9.39 1.71 -8.38
CA ASN A 51 -9.74 0.76 -7.33
C ASN A 51 -9.72 -0.71 -7.76
N GLY A 52 -9.00 -1.03 -8.86
CA GLY A 52 -8.82 -2.41 -9.31
C GLY A 52 -7.82 -3.16 -8.43
N LEU A 53 -8.21 -4.35 -7.97
CA LEU A 53 -7.38 -5.27 -7.19
C LEU A 53 -6.35 -5.98 -8.09
N ASN A 54 -5.08 -5.55 -8.05
CA ASN A 54 -4.01 -6.10 -8.91
C ASN A 54 -3.42 -7.40 -8.36
N SER A 55 -3.33 -7.52 -7.04
CA SER A 55 -2.81 -8.72 -6.38
C SER A 55 -3.26 -8.79 -4.93
N MET A 56 -3.23 -9.99 -4.37
CA MET A 56 -3.35 -10.24 -2.94
C MET A 56 -2.07 -10.92 -2.48
N CYS A 57 -1.42 -10.40 -1.43
CA CYS A 57 -0.25 -11.02 -0.83
C CYS A 57 -0.56 -11.61 0.54
N GLY A 58 0.30 -12.54 0.97
CA GLY A 58 0.12 -13.33 2.20
C GLY A 58 -0.06 -12.49 3.47
N PRO A 59 -0.39 -13.16 4.59
CA PRO A 59 -0.70 -12.49 5.85
C PRO A 59 0.49 -11.66 6.35
N ASN A 60 0.20 -10.64 7.17
CA ASN A 60 1.14 -9.75 7.85
C ASN A 60 1.69 -8.57 7.04
N PHE A 61 1.17 -8.27 5.85
CA PHE A 61 1.55 -7.09 5.09
C PHE A 61 0.37 -6.12 4.94
N LYS A 62 0.68 -4.83 4.76
CA LYS A 62 -0.24 -3.81 4.23
C LYS A 62 0.43 -3.12 3.07
N TYR A 63 -0.34 -2.89 2.00
CA TYR A 63 0.05 -2.01 0.93
C TYR A 63 -0.62 -0.66 1.09
N ILE A 64 0.16 0.41 0.98
CA ILE A 64 -0.35 1.76 0.79
C ILE A 64 0.06 2.20 -0.60
N ASN A 65 -0.95 2.49 -1.42
CA ASN A 65 -0.78 2.83 -2.81
C ASN A 65 -1.07 4.31 -3.04
N TYR A 66 -0.15 5.00 -3.70
CA TYR A 66 -0.23 6.43 -3.98
C TYR A 66 -0.29 6.66 -5.49
N LYS A 67 -1.14 7.61 -5.92
CA LYS A 67 -1.03 8.16 -7.26
C LYS A 67 0.30 8.89 -7.37
N ILE A 68 0.96 8.82 -8.52
CA ILE A 68 2.26 9.47 -8.70
C ILE A 68 2.14 10.99 -8.54
N GLU A 69 1.02 11.57 -8.97
CA GLU A 69 0.74 13.01 -8.82
C GLU A 69 0.55 13.47 -7.37
N ASP A 70 0.25 12.55 -6.45
CA ASP A 70 0.03 12.87 -5.03
C ASP A 70 1.32 12.72 -4.20
N ILE A 71 2.42 12.25 -4.80
CA ILE A 71 3.70 12.06 -4.12
C ILE A 71 4.50 13.35 -4.22
N ASP A 72 4.60 14.07 -3.11
CA ASP A 72 5.52 15.20 -2.99
C ASP A 72 6.96 14.69 -2.89
N VAL A 73 7.70 14.79 -3.99
CA VAL A 73 9.10 14.37 -4.12
C VAL A 73 10.08 15.17 -3.23
N ASN A 74 9.62 16.23 -2.57
CA ASN A 74 10.45 17.02 -1.65
C ASN A 74 10.46 16.50 -0.20
N ASN A 75 9.64 15.49 0.12
CA ASN A 75 9.50 14.91 1.47
C ASN A 75 9.66 13.38 1.50
N LEU A 76 10.34 12.81 0.50
CA LEU A 76 10.76 11.40 0.49
C LEU A 76 12.11 11.22 1.17
#